data_AF-A0A7S0FB75-F1
#
_entry.id   AF-A0A7S0FB75-F1
#
_cell.length_a   1.000
_cell.length_b   1.000
_cell.length_c   1.000
_cell.angle_alpha   90.00
_cell.angle_beta   90.00
_cell.angle_gamma   90.00
#
_symmetry.space_group_name_H-M   'P 1'
#
loop_
_entity.id
_entity.type
_entity.pdbx_description
1 polymer ?
#
loop_
_entity_poly.entity_id
_entity_poly.type
_entity_poly.pdbx_seq_one_letter_code
_entity_poly.pdbx_strand_id
1 'polypeptide(L)'
;ARLAACDAFAASLGAKAVQELLRWTTIFRDDASVQRGAIEAVASLLQSASFDAKLVAAVDGVEALVLAAARHADNSAVVSLAEGAVLALAKRCKGRPLYAALAATLQRHVSSGSA
;
A
#
# COMPACT_ATOMS: atom_id res chain seq x y z
N ALA A 1 -5.64 10.35 -25.20
CA ALA A 1 -5.91 8.90 -25.35
C ALA A 1 -5.20 8.05 -24.28
N ARG A 2 -3.86 8.09 -24.16
CA ARG A 2 -3.11 7.22 -23.23
C ARG A 2 -3.42 7.45 -21.74
N LEU A 3 -3.55 8.70 -21.29
CA LEU A 3 -3.91 9.03 -19.90
C LEU A 3 -5.31 8.53 -19.50
N ALA A 4 -6.30 8.69 -20.40
CA ALA A 4 -7.67 8.21 -20.16
C ALA A 4 -7.76 6.67 -20.06
N ALA A 5 -6.92 5.95 -20.81
CA ALA A 5 -6.83 4.50 -20.71
C ALA A 5 -6.21 4.03 -19.37
N CYS A 6 -5.22 4.77 -18.85
CA CYS A 6 -4.61 4.47 -17.55
C CYS A 6 -5.58 4.71 -16.40
N ASP A 7 -6.36 5.79 -16.43
CA ASP A 7 -7.40 6.03 -15.43
C ASP A 7 -8.54 5.00 -15.53
N ALA A 8 -8.97 4.63 -16.75
CA ALA A 8 -9.96 3.57 -16.90
C ALA A 8 -9.47 2.21 -16.33
N PHE A 9 -8.19 1.88 -16.54
CA PHE A 9 -7.57 0.72 -15.92
C PHE A 9 -7.58 0.81 -14.40
N ALA A 10 -7.14 1.95 -13.83
CA ALA A 10 -7.10 2.15 -12.39
C ALA A 10 -8.51 2.07 -11.76
N ALA A 11 -9.53 2.64 -12.40
CA ALA A 11 -10.93 2.55 -11.99
C ALA A 11 -11.49 1.12 -12.04
N SER A 12 -10.96 0.27 -12.92
CA SER A 12 -11.41 -1.13 -13.06
C SER A 12 -10.89 -2.06 -11.96
N LEU A 13 -9.87 -1.63 -11.20
CA LEU A 13 -9.26 -2.46 -10.17
C LEU A 13 -10.15 -2.54 -8.93
N GLY A 14 -10.57 -3.76 -8.60
CA GLY A 14 -11.26 -4.08 -7.34
C GLY A 14 -10.31 -4.53 -6.22
N ALA A 15 -10.87 -4.71 -5.02
CA ALA A 15 -10.14 -5.12 -3.82
C ALA A 15 -9.25 -6.36 -4.03
N LYS A 16 -9.72 -7.38 -4.74
CA LYS A 16 -8.94 -8.61 -5.01
C LYS A 16 -7.67 -8.35 -5.80
N ALA A 17 -7.73 -7.46 -6.79
CA ALA A 17 -6.56 -7.14 -7.60
C ALA A 17 -5.51 -6.38 -6.76
N VAL A 18 -5.96 -5.44 -5.91
CA VAL A 18 -5.10 -4.75 -4.95
C VAL A 18 -4.51 -5.73 -3.94
N GLN A 19 -5.31 -6.69 -3.47
CA GLN A 19 -4.86 -7.71 -2.54
C GLN A 19 -3.78 -8.62 -3.15
N GLU A 20 -3.94 -9.07 -4.40
CA GLU A 20 -2.89 -9.86 -5.06
C GLU A 20 -1.61 -9.06 -5.30
N LEU A 21 -1.71 -7.76 -5.62
CA LEU A 21 -0.56 -6.86 -5.70
C LEU A 21 0.17 -6.79 -4.35
N LEU A 22 -0.56 -6.56 -3.26
CA LEU A 22 0.01 -6.46 -1.91
C LEU A 22 0.53 -7.80 -1.41
N ARG A 23 -0.04 -8.93 -1.86
CA ARG A 23 0.45 -10.27 -1.53
C ARG A 23 1.89 -10.50 -1.98
N TRP A 24 2.36 -9.83 -3.03
CA TRP A 24 3.76 -9.92 -3.42
C TRP A 24 4.69 -9.34 -2.36
N THR A 25 4.25 -8.29 -1.64
CA THR A 25 5.03 -7.70 -0.54
C THR A 25 5.21 -8.67 0.63
N THR A 26 4.29 -9.61 0.82
CA THR A 26 4.36 -10.62 1.88
C THR A 26 5.15 -11.85 1.46
N ILE A 27 5.02 -12.30 0.20
CA ILE A 27 5.77 -13.44 -0.35
C ILE A 27 7.25 -13.10 -0.52
N PHE A 28 7.54 -11.97 -1.17
CA PHE A 28 8.91 -11.54 -1.51
C PHE A 28 9.40 -10.47 -0.55
N ARG A 29 9.16 -10.68 0.75
CA ARG A 29 9.39 -9.68 1.80
C ARG A 29 10.85 -9.21 1.91
N ASP A 30 11.80 -10.08 1.57
CA ASP A 30 13.23 -9.85 1.67
C ASP A 30 13.87 -9.37 0.35
N ASP A 31 13.10 -9.31 -0.76
CA ASP A 31 13.57 -8.82 -2.05
C ASP A 31 13.23 -7.33 -2.23
N ALA A 32 14.25 -6.48 -2.07
CA ALA A 32 14.09 -5.03 -2.18
C ALA A 32 13.55 -4.57 -3.55
N SER A 33 13.87 -5.27 -4.64
CA SER A 33 13.41 -4.93 -5.98
C SER A 33 11.91 -5.20 -6.11
N VAL A 34 11.45 -6.34 -5.62
CA VAL A 34 10.02 -6.69 -5.62
C VAL A 34 9.24 -5.76 -4.68
N GLN A 35 9.78 -5.47 -3.49
CA GLN A 35 9.16 -4.49 -2.58
C GLN A 35 8.99 -3.13 -3.26
N ARG A 36 10.06 -2.63 -3.86
CA ARG A 36 10.04 -1.36 -4.58
C ARG A 36 8.99 -1.35 -5.68
N GLY A 37 8.97 -2.36 -6.55
CA GLY A 37 8.01 -2.44 -7.65
C GLY A 37 6.55 -2.50 -7.18
N ALA A 38 6.28 -3.27 -6.12
CA ALA A 38 4.94 -3.35 -5.53
C ALA A 38 4.50 -2.00 -4.93
N ILE A 39 5.39 -1.31 -4.20
CA ILE A 39 5.09 0.00 -3.61
C ILE A 39 4.93 1.07 -4.70
N GLU A 40 5.77 1.07 -5.73
CA GLU A 40 5.64 1.97 -6.89
C GLU A 40 4.29 1.78 -7.61
N ALA A 41 3.84 0.53 -7.76
CA ALA A 41 2.54 0.23 -8.35
C ALA A 41 1.39 0.79 -7.48
N VAL A 42 1.42 0.57 -6.16
CA VAL A 42 0.44 1.13 -5.22
C VAL A 42 0.46 2.66 -5.26
N ALA A 43 1.64 3.28 -5.22
CA ALA A 43 1.78 4.73 -5.30
C ALA A 43 1.20 5.30 -6.60
N SER A 44 1.45 4.63 -7.72
CA SER A 44 0.90 5.00 -9.03
C SER A 44 -0.63 4.91 -9.07
N LEU A 45 -1.22 3.88 -8.45
CA LEU A 45 -2.68 3.78 -8.32
C LEU A 45 -3.25 4.90 -7.45
N LEU A 46 -2.57 5.26 -6.37
CA LEU A 46 -3.00 6.34 -5.47
C LEU A 46 -2.95 7.73 -6.12
N GLN A 47 -2.12 7.90 -7.17
CA GLN A 47 -2.08 9.12 -7.99
C GLN A 47 -3.26 9.22 -8.96
N SER A 48 -3.87 8.11 -9.37
CA SER A 48 -5.07 8.16 -10.21
C SER A 48 -6.26 8.68 -9.42
N ALA A 49 -6.93 9.71 -9.95
CA ALA A 49 -8.14 10.26 -9.36
C ALA A 49 -9.30 9.25 -9.33
N SER A 50 -9.31 8.35 -10.33
CA SER A 50 -10.39 7.40 -10.60
C SER A 50 -10.31 6.10 -9.79
N PHE A 51 -9.13 5.76 -9.26
CA PHE A 51 -8.96 4.63 -8.35
C PHE A 51 -9.70 4.89 -7.03
N ASP A 52 -10.20 3.86 -6.34
CA ASP A 52 -10.67 4.02 -4.97
C ASP A 52 -9.55 3.69 -3.98
N ALA A 53 -8.92 4.73 -3.42
CA ALA A 53 -7.83 4.58 -2.46
C ALA A 53 -8.25 3.80 -1.19
N LYS A 54 -9.54 3.76 -0.85
CA LYS A 54 -10.02 2.99 0.31
C LYS A 54 -9.80 1.50 0.14
N LEU A 55 -9.68 1.00 -1.10
CA LEU A 55 -9.37 -0.40 -1.36
C LEU A 55 -8.02 -0.78 -0.75
N VAL A 56 -7.00 0.06 -0.89
CA VAL A 56 -5.67 -0.19 -0.29
C VAL A 56 -5.76 -0.26 1.22
N ALA A 57 -6.49 0.65 1.86
CA ALA A 57 -6.69 0.62 3.31
C ALA A 57 -7.50 -0.59 3.77
N ALA A 58 -8.44 -1.07 2.96
CA ALA A 58 -9.31 -2.20 3.28
C ALA A 58 -8.63 -3.57 3.15
N VAL A 59 -7.55 -3.69 2.37
CA VAL A 59 -6.83 -4.96 2.14
C VAL A 59 -5.44 -4.96 2.76
N ASP A 60 -5.33 -4.44 3.98
CA ASP A 60 -4.09 -4.40 4.78
C ASP A 60 -2.91 -3.68 4.11
N GLY A 61 -3.18 -2.78 3.16
CA GLY A 61 -2.13 -2.05 2.45
C GLY A 61 -1.32 -1.11 3.34
N VAL A 62 -1.90 -0.60 4.43
CA VAL A 62 -1.13 0.18 5.43
C VAL A 62 -0.06 -0.67 6.08
N GLU A 63 -0.41 -1.89 6.50
CA GLU A 63 0.54 -2.84 7.10
C GLU A 63 1.63 -3.22 6.12
N ALA A 64 1.27 -3.55 4.88
CA ALA A 64 2.23 -3.90 3.83
C ALA A 64 3.26 -2.76 3.59
N LEU A 65 2.81 -1.52 3.47
CA LEU A 65 3.69 -0.37 3.25
C LEU A 65 4.64 -0.14 4.44
N VAL A 66 4.11 -0.20 5.67
CA VAL A 66 4.91 0.01 6.88
C VAL A 66 5.93 -1.11 7.08
N LEU A 67 5.54 -2.37 6.85
CA LEU A 67 6.44 -3.52 6.98
C LEU A 67 7.53 -3.51 5.90
N ALA A 68 7.22 -3.09 4.67
CA ALA A 68 8.21 -2.95 3.61
C ALA A 68 9.28 -1.91 3.98
N ALA A 69 8.86 -0.74 4.48
CA ALA A 69 9.77 0.30 4.96
C ALA A 69 10.62 -0.17 6.15
N ALA A 70 10.01 -0.84 7.12
CA ALA A 70 10.70 -1.33 8.30
C ALA A 70 11.73 -2.42 7.98
N ARG A 71 11.40 -3.34 7.05
CA ARG A 71 12.28 -4.45 6.67
C ARG A 71 13.45 -4.02 5.80
N HIS A 72 13.27 -2.96 5.00
CA HIS A 72 14.30 -2.39 4.12
C HIS A 72 14.71 -0.98 4.60
N ALA A 73 14.87 -0.81 5.91
CA ALA A 73 15.11 0.49 6.55
C ALA A 73 16.43 1.16 6.11
N ASP A 74 17.40 0.38 5.62
CA ASP A 74 18.66 0.83 5.04
C ASP A 74 18.53 1.21 3.55
N ASN A 75 17.42 0.84 2.90
CA ASN A 75 17.13 1.17 1.51
C ASN A 75 16.25 2.42 1.43
N SER A 76 16.90 3.58 1.35
CA SER A 76 16.23 4.89 1.30
C SER A 76 15.17 5.00 0.19
N ALA A 77 15.36 4.34 -0.95
CA ALA A 77 14.38 4.36 -2.03
C ALA A 77 13.07 3.67 -1.64
N VAL A 78 13.15 2.49 -1.01
CA VAL A 78 11.96 1.75 -0.54
C VAL A 78 11.25 2.55 0.57
N VAL A 79 12.02 3.09 1.52
CA VAL A 79 11.49 3.90 2.62
C VAL A 79 10.74 5.14 2.11
N SER A 80 11.37 5.96 1.27
CA SER A 80 10.73 7.17 0.74
C SER A 80 9.49 6.88 -0.11
N LEU A 81 9.50 5.78 -0.87
CA LEU A 81 8.33 5.35 -1.63
C LEU A 81 7.18 4.92 -0.72
N ALA A 82 7.47 4.14 0.32
CA ALA A 82 6.47 3.69 1.28
C ALA A 82 5.85 4.87 2.04
N GLU A 83 6.68 5.82 2.52
CA GLU A 83 6.22 7.05 3.17
C GLU A 83 5.32 7.87 2.24
N GLY A 84 5.75 8.06 0.98
CA GLY A 84 4.97 8.76 -0.03
C GLY A 84 3.61 8.10 -0.30
N ALA A 85 3.58 6.76 -0.38
CA ALA A 85 2.35 6.00 -0.57
C ALA A 85 1.40 6.12 0.64
N VAL A 86 1.92 6.04 1.87
CA VAL A 86 1.12 6.24 3.10
C VAL A 86 0.53 7.64 3.14
N LEU A 87 1.32 8.67 2.81
CA LEU A 87 0.84 10.05 2.76
C LEU A 87 -0.22 10.26 1.68
N ALA A 88 -0.04 9.68 0.50
CA ALA A 88 -1.02 9.73 -0.58
C ALA A 88 -2.33 9.05 -0.16
N LEU A 89 -2.24 7.88 0.48
CA LEU A 89 -3.38 7.16 1.03
C LEU A 89 -4.12 7.99 2.08
N ALA A 90 -3.39 8.61 3.01
CA ALA A 90 -3.95 9.47 4.05
C ALA A 90 -4.78 10.62 3.45
N LYS A 91 -4.21 11.32 2.46
CA LYS A 91 -4.86 12.43 1.74
C LYS A 91 -6.11 11.96 1.00
N ARG A 92 -6.03 10.83 0.29
CA ARG A 92 -7.10 10.30 -0.56
C ARG A 92 -8.26 9.70 0.25
N CYS A 93 -7.96 9.05 1.38
CA CYS A 93 -8.96 8.42 2.25
C CYS A 93 -9.59 9.39 3.28
N LYS A 94 -9.18 10.66 3.34
CA LYS A 94 -9.63 11.63 4.36
C LYS A 94 -9.34 11.18 5.80
N GLY A 95 -8.22 10.49 6.02
CA GLY A 95 -7.72 10.10 7.34
C GLY A 95 -8.47 8.96 8.06
N ARG A 96 -9.81 8.97 8.14
CA ARG A 96 -10.55 7.99 8.96
C ARG A 96 -10.30 6.52 8.57
N PRO A 97 -10.36 6.11 7.29
CA PRO A 97 -10.02 4.76 6.87
C PRO A 97 -8.56 4.40 7.15
N LEU A 98 -7.64 5.36 7.01
CA LEU A 98 -6.23 5.15 7.32
C LEU A 98 -6.02 4.85 8.80
N TYR A 99 -6.61 5.66 9.70
CA TYR A 99 -6.46 5.44 11.14
C TYR A 99 -7.10 4.13 11.58
N ALA A 100 -8.23 3.73 10.98
CA ALA A 100 -8.83 2.42 11.25
C ALA A 100 -7.91 1.27 10.80
N ALA A 101 -7.32 1.36 9.60
CA ALA A 101 -6.38 0.37 9.10
C ALA A 101 -5.08 0.32 9.94
N LEU A 102 -4.57 1.47 10.36
CA LEU A 102 -3.41 1.56 11.25
C LEU A 102 -3.71 0.94 12.63
N ALA A 103 -4.86 1.25 13.22
CA ALA A 103 -5.28 0.66 14.49
C ALA A 103 -5.39 -0.87 14.39
N ALA A 104 -6.01 -1.38 13.32
CA ALA A 104 -6.10 -2.82 13.06
C ALA A 104 -4.71 -3.47 12.90
N THR A 105 -3.81 -2.81 12.17
CA THR A 105 -2.41 -3.24 12.00
C THR A 105 -1.71 -3.36 13.36
N LEU A 106 -1.78 -2.30 14.18
CA LEU A 106 -1.15 -2.28 15.50
C LEU A 106 -1.75 -3.36 16.43
N GLN A 107 -3.07 -3.53 16.43
CA GLN A 107 -3.74 -4.57 17.22
C GLN A 107 -3.28 -5.97 16.85
N ARG A 108 -3.11 -6.26 15.55
CA ARG A 108 -2.57 -7.54 15.09
C ARG A 108 -1.16 -7.76 15.63
N HIS A 109 -0.27 -6.79 15.50
CA HIS A 109 1.12 -6.94 15.95
C HIS A 109 1.29 -7.00 17.47
N VAL A 110 0.46 -6.28 18.24
CA VAL A 110 0.43 -6.42 19.71
C VAL A 110 -0.01 -7.83 20.10
N SER A 111 -1.04 -8.36 19.45
CA SER A 111 -1.52 -9.73 19.71
C SER A 111 -0.47 -10.79 19.33
N SER A 112 0.29 -10.57 18.25
CA SER A 112 1.37 -11.45 17.81
C SER A 112 2.62 -11.43 18.69
N GLY A 113 2.91 -10.30 19.34
CA GLY A 113 4.05 -10.16 20.27
C GLY A 113 3.75 -10.63 21.69
N SER A 114 2.51 -11.04 21.97
CA SER A 114 2.04 -11.52 23.28
C SER A 114 2.05 -13.05 23.41
N ALA A 115 2.60 -13.76 22.43
CA ALA A 115 2.69 -15.23 22.36
C ALA A 115 4.16 -15.66 22.30
#